data_AF-A0A103YEB8-F1
#
_entry.id   AF-A0A103YEB8-F1
#
_cell.length_a   1.000
_cell.length_b   1.000
_cell.length_c   1.000
_cell.angle_alpha   90.00
_cell.angle_beta   90.00
_cell.angle_gamma   90.00
#
_symmetry.space_group_name_H-M   'P 1'
#
loop_
_entity.id
_entity.type
_entity.pdbx_description
1 polymer ?
#
loop_
_entity_poly.entity_id
_entity_poly.type
_entity_poly.pdbx_seq_one_letter_code
_entity_poly.pdbx_strand_id
1 'polypeptide(L)'
;MAVFNVVQKRRRAAIAERKRAVHGDAFTGKLKHKPQNTTISGKRKRKLLKKWRRDQKEAVEKGLITMEDIEMAVADGSGTSSQDANKSPVQFSMKKSLKIRPKRSNKKGKKNKRKSDKPVKEASSSDVMVE
;
A
#
# COMPACT_ATOMS: atom_id res chain seq x y z
N MET A 1 -22.56 -30.82 -37.30
CA MET A 1 -21.87 -30.25 -36.11
C MET A 1 -20.52 -30.94 -35.79
N ALA A 2 -20.41 -32.27 -35.87
CA ALA A 2 -19.18 -32.99 -35.46
C ALA A 2 -17.94 -32.71 -36.34
N VAL A 3 -18.10 -32.65 -37.67
CA VAL A 3 -16.98 -32.45 -38.62
C VAL A 3 -16.29 -31.10 -38.41
N PHE A 4 -17.05 -30.03 -38.24
CA PHE A 4 -16.51 -28.69 -37.98
C PHE A 4 -15.68 -28.65 -36.68
N ASN A 5 -16.15 -29.31 -35.61
CA ASN A 5 -15.42 -29.39 -34.35
C ASN A 5 -14.10 -30.17 -34.51
N VAL A 6 -14.07 -31.23 -35.32
CA VAL A 6 -12.84 -31.97 -35.63
C VAL A 6 -11.84 -31.07 -36.37
N VAL A 7 -12.30 -30.34 -37.39
CA VAL A 7 -11.46 -29.38 -38.14
C VAL A 7 -10.93 -28.27 -37.25
N GLN A 8 -11.77 -27.70 -36.38
CA GLN A 8 -11.35 -26.66 -35.44
C GLN A 8 -10.35 -27.19 -34.40
N LYS A 9 -10.53 -28.42 -33.89
CA LYS A 9 -9.55 -29.05 -32.99
C LYS A 9 -8.19 -29.22 -33.66
N ARG A 10 -8.16 -29.72 -34.90
CA ARG A 10 -6.92 -29.85 -35.69
C ARG A 10 -6.26 -28.50 -35.93
N ARG A 11 -7.04 -27.48 -36.29
CA ARG A 11 -6.52 -26.10 -36.47
C ARG A 11 -5.91 -25.55 -35.18
N ARG A 12 -6.56 -25.75 -34.03
CA ARG A 12 -6.05 -25.31 -32.72
C ARG A 12 -4.74 -26.03 -32.36
N ALA A 13 -4.64 -27.33 -32.65
CA ALA A 13 -3.43 -28.11 -32.43
C ALA A 13 -2.25 -27.59 -33.29
N ALA A 14 -2.46 -27.40 -34.59
CA ALA A 14 -1.45 -26.88 -35.50
C ALA A 14 -0.95 -25.48 -35.08
N ILE A 15 -1.85 -24.60 -34.64
CA ILE A 15 -1.47 -23.28 -34.11
C ILE A 15 -0.63 -23.43 -32.83
N ALA A 16 -0.97 -24.34 -31.93
CA ALA A 16 -0.20 -24.58 -30.71
C ALA A 16 1.20 -25.12 -31.01
N GLU A 17 1.33 -26.04 -31.96
CA GLU A 17 2.62 -26.56 -32.43
C GLU A 17 3.48 -25.46 -33.05
N ARG A 18 2.91 -24.62 -33.91
CA ARG A 18 3.62 -23.46 -34.48
C ARG A 18 4.12 -22.52 -33.39
N LYS A 19 3.30 -22.26 -32.36
CA LYS A 19 3.72 -21.44 -31.21
C LYS A 19 4.85 -22.07 -30.41
N ARG A 20 4.85 -23.40 -30.25
CA ARG A 20 5.94 -24.14 -29.60
C ARG A 20 7.22 -24.13 -30.44
N ALA A 21 7.12 -24.23 -31.76
CA ALA A 21 8.28 -24.16 -32.64
C ALA A 21 8.95 -22.78 -32.64
N VAL A 22 8.16 -21.71 -32.63
CA VAL A 22 8.68 -20.33 -32.71
C VAL A 22 9.06 -19.75 -31.34
N HIS A 23 8.30 -20.05 -30.29
CA HIS A 23 8.46 -19.44 -28.96
C HIS A 23 8.71 -20.44 -27.84
N GLY A 24 8.74 -21.73 -28.14
CA GLY A 24 9.06 -22.75 -27.17
C GLY A 24 10.53 -22.70 -26.78
N ASP A 25 10.81 -23.26 -25.62
CA ASP A 25 12.16 -23.50 -25.17
C ASP A 25 12.85 -24.57 -26.05
N ALA A 26 14.13 -24.38 -26.37
CA ALA A 26 14.83 -25.18 -27.38
C ALA A 26 14.99 -26.66 -26.97
N PHE A 27 15.13 -26.92 -25.67
CA PHE A 27 15.31 -28.28 -25.15
C PHE A 27 13.96 -28.97 -24.87
N THR A 28 13.01 -28.25 -24.27
CA THR A 28 11.73 -28.85 -23.85
C THR A 28 10.61 -28.73 -24.87
N GLY A 29 10.73 -27.85 -25.87
CA GLY A 29 9.70 -27.55 -26.85
C GLY A 29 8.43 -26.92 -26.26
N LYS A 30 8.42 -26.60 -24.96
CA LYS A 30 7.26 -26.04 -24.25
C LYS A 30 7.31 -24.52 -24.28
N LEU A 31 6.14 -23.89 -24.39
CA LEU A 31 6.01 -22.44 -24.22
C LEU A 31 6.35 -22.06 -22.78
N LYS A 32 7.19 -21.03 -22.61
CA LYS A 32 7.54 -20.51 -21.27
C LYS A 32 6.30 -19.89 -20.62
N HIS A 33 5.84 -20.45 -19.51
CA HIS A 33 4.80 -19.84 -18.70
C HIS A 33 5.42 -18.80 -17.78
N LYS A 34 5.18 -17.51 -18.04
CA LYS A 34 5.58 -16.46 -17.10
C LYS A 34 4.64 -16.54 -15.88
N PRO A 35 5.16 -16.79 -14.66
CA PRO A 35 4.31 -16.70 -13.49
C PRO A 35 3.71 -15.29 -13.44
N GLN A 36 2.41 -15.20 -13.20
CA GLN A 36 1.78 -13.91 -13.02
C GLN A 36 2.37 -13.27 -11.75
N ASN A 37 2.82 -12.03 -11.86
CA ASN A 37 3.28 -11.27 -10.71
C ASN A 37 2.08 -11.03 -9.78
N THR A 38 1.87 -11.92 -8.81
CA THR A 38 0.79 -11.76 -7.83
C THR A 38 1.15 -10.60 -6.92
N THR A 39 0.31 -9.57 -6.90
CA THR A 39 0.51 -8.42 -6.02
C THR A 39 0.19 -8.81 -4.57
N ILE A 40 1.15 -8.61 -3.68
CA ILE A 40 0.97 -8.90 -2.25
C ILE A 40 0.05 -7.82 -1.64
N SER A 41 -1.05 -8.25 -1.01
CA SER A 41 -1.93 -7.34 -0.26
C SER A 41 -1.19 -6.54 0.81
N GLY A 42 -1.59 -5.29 1.04
CA GLY A 42 -0.98 -4.42 2.07
C GLY A 42 -0.95 -5.05 3.46
N LYS A 43 -1.98 -5.84 3.83
CA LYS A 43 -2.02 -6.58 5.10
C LYS A 43 -0.90 -7.62 5.16
N ARG A 44 -0.64 -8.34 4.06
CA ARG A 44 0.43 -9.34 3.97
C ARG A 44 1.80 -8.67 3.95
N LYS A 45 1.98 -7.55 3.25
CA LYS A 45 3.21 -6.72 3.33
C LYS A 45 3.51 -6.31 4.77
N ARG A 46 2.50 -5.78 5.49
CA ARG A 46 2.65 -5.39 6.90
C ARG A 46 2.99 -6.58 7.81
N LYS A 47 2.40 -7.76 7.59
CA LYS A 47 2.75 -8.98 8.34
C LYS A 47 4.19 -9.42 8.07
N LEU A 48 4.62 -9.42 6.81
CA LEU A 48 5.99 -9.76 6.41
C LEU A 48 7.00 -8.80 7.05
N LEU A 49 6.75 -7.48 7.00
CA LEU A 49 7.60 -6.49 7.65
C LEU A 49 7.65 -6.65 9.18
N LYS A 50 6.52 -7.00 9.81
CA LYS A 50 6.50 -7.29 11.25
C LYS A 50 7.25 -8.57 11.59
N LYS A 51 7.12 -9.63 10.79
CA LYS A 51 7.88 -10.88 10.95
C LYS A 51 9.37 -10.59 10.81
N TRP A 52 9.77 -9.93 9.72
CA TRP A 52 11.16 -9.54 9.48
C TRP A 52 11.76 -8.75 10.65
N ARG A 53 11.04 -7.76 11.18
CA ARG A 53 11.51 -7.02 12.37
C ARG A 53 11.65 -7.87 13.63
N ARG A 54 10.85 -8.93 13.80
CA ARG A 54 11.02 -9.87 14.92
C ARG A 54 12.22 -10.76 14.68
N ASP A 55 12.32 -11.34 13.49
CA ASP A 55 13.44 -12.21 13.11
C ASP A 55 14.79 -11.47 13.25
N GLN A 56 14.86 -10.18 12.88
CA GLN A 56 16.06 -9.34 13.08
C GLN A 56 16.38 -9.14 14.58
N LYS A 57 15.37 -8.88 15.41
CA LYS A 57 15.57 -8.75 16.87
C LYS A 57 16.04 -10.06 17.49
N GLU A 58 15.44 -11.18 17.10
CA GLU A 58 15.85 -12.52 17.56
C GLU A 58 17.28 -12.85 17.09
N ALA A 59 17.67 -12.42 15.89
CA ALA A 59 19.03 -12.61 15.40
C ALA A 59 20.06 -11.80 16.20
N VAL A 60 19.71 -10.56 16.60
CA VAL A 60 20.55 -9.76 17.52
C VAL A 60 20.64 -10.42 18.90
N GLU A 61 19.52 -10.88 19.46
CA GLU A 61 19.49 -11.54 20.78
C GLU A 61 20.29 -12.85 20.78
N LYS A 62 20.26 -13.60 19.68
CA LYS A 62 21.06 -14.82 19.49
C LYS A 62 22.53 -14.53 19.15
N GLY A 63 22.93 -13.25 19.02
CA GLY A 63 24.28 -12.85 18.63
C GLY A 63 24.65 -13.17 17.17
N LEU A 64 23.66 -13.49 16.33
CA LEU A 64 23.84 -13.73 14.89
C LEU A 64 24.07 -12.43 14.11
N ILE A 65 23.66 -11.29 14.65
CA ILE A 65 23.92 -9.96 14.09
C ILE A 65 24.60 -9.15 15.20
N THR A 66 25.85 -8.79 14.96
CA THR A 66 26.62 -7.91 15.83
C THR A 66 26.54 -6.46 15.36
N MET A 67 26.90 -5.51 16.23
CA MET A 67 26.97 -4.10 15.84
C MET A 67 27.94 -3.86 14.68
N GLU A 68 29.03 -4.64 14.62
CA GLU A 68 30.01 -4.59 13.52
C GLU A 68 29.40 -4.99 12.17
N ASP A 69 28.54 -6.01 12.14
CA ASP A 69 27.83 -6.41 10.91
C ASP A 69 26.90 -5.29 10.40
N ILE A 70 26.32 -4.53 11.33
CA ILE A 70 25.46 -3.38 11.00
C ILE A 70 26.33 -2.25 10.42
N GLU A 71 27.49 -1.98 11.02
CA GLU A 71 28.42 -0.96 10.54
C GLU A 71 28.96 -1.29 9.15
N MET A 72 29.36 -2.54 8.90
CA MET A 72 29.78 -3.01 7.57
C MET A 72 28.65 -2.91 6.54
N ALA A 73 27.43 -3.33 6.88
CA ALA A 73 26.29 -3.21 5.98
C ALA A 73 25.93 -1.75 5.64
N VAL A 74 26.10 -0.83 6.58
CA VAL A 74 25.88 0.61 6.36
C VAL A 74 27.00 1.21 5.50
N ALA A 75 28.25 0.78 5.70
CA ALA A 75 29.38 1.19 4.87
C ALA A 75 29.20 0.73 3.42
N ASP A 76 28.83 -0.54 3.20
CA ASP A 76 28.55 -1.11 1.87
C ASP A 76 27.28 -0.51 1.23
N GLY A 77 26.27 -0.19 2.04
CA GLY A 77 25.03 0.49 1.60
C GLY A 77 25.25 1.94 1.18
N SER A 78 26.28 2.61 1.70
CA SER A 78 26.66 3.97 1.29
C SER A 78 27.23 4.01 -0.14
N GLY A 79 27.75 2.88 -0.64
CA GLY A 79 28.26 2.75 -2.01
C GLY A 79 27.19 2.48 -3.08
N THR A 80 25.94 2.15 -2.71
CA THR A 80 24.88 1.75 -3.67
C THR A 80 23.63 2.64 -3.65
N SER A 81 23.62 3.74 -2.88
CA SER A 81 22.48 4.68 -2.80
C SER A 81 22.57 5.89 -3.74
N SER A 82 23.53 5.94 -4.66
CA SER A 82 23.71 7.07 -5.59
C SER A 82 22.63 7.22 -6.68
N GLN A 83 21.61 6.36 -6.76
CA GLN A 83 20.55 6.51 -7.78
C GLN A 83 19.29 7.23 -7.30
N ASP A 84 19.12 7.45 -6.00
CA ASP A 84 17.85 7.97 -5.46
C ASP A 84 17.87 9.44 -5.01
N ALA A 85 18.96 10.17 -5.29
CA ALA A 85 19.07 11.60 -4.99
C ALA A 85 18.47 12.53 -6.08
N ASN A 86 18.09 12.00 -7.25
CA ASN A 86 17.61 12.80 -8.39
C ASN A 86 16.09 12.66 -8.65
N LYS A 87 15.26 12.62 -7.61
CA LYS A 87 13.80 12.69 -7.79
C LYS A 87 13.36 14.15 -7.72
N SER A 88 13.24 14.80 -8.89
CA SER A 88 12.64 16.13 -9.01
C SER A 88 11.24 16.16 -8.38
N PRO A 89 10.85 17.20 -7.63
CA PRO A 89 9.54 17.26 -7.00
C PRO A 89 8.43 17.22 -8.08
N VAL A 90 7.50 16.27 -7.94
CA VAL A 90 6.36 16.11 -8.84
C VAL A 90 5.46 17.35 -8.72
N GLN A 91 5.50 18.22 -9.73
CA GLN A 91 4.61 19.38 -9.82
C GLN A 91 3.20 18.89 -10.17
N PHE A 92 2.29 18.89 -9.19
CA PHE A 92 0.87 18.67 -9.43
C PHE A 92 0.23 19.99 -9.86
N SER A 93 -0.38 20.02 -11.05
CA SER A 93 -1.16 21.19 -11.48
C SER A 93 -2.46 21.25 -10.68
N MET A 94 -2.55 22.13 -9.68
CA MET A 94 -3.82 22.44 -9.04
C MET A 94 -4.73 23.16 -10.04
N LYS A 95 -5.85 22.53 -10.41
CA LYS A 95 -6.89 23.25 -11.16
C LYS A 95 -7.45 24.34 -10.24
N LYS A 96 -7.42 25.58 -10.72
CA LYS A 96 -7.88 26.79 -10.02
C LYS A 96 -9.24 26.53 -9.35
N SER A 97 -9.31 26.81 -8.05
CA SER A 97 -10.46 26.51 -7.19
C SER A 97 -11.77 27.08 -7.76
N LEU A 98 -12.84 26.28 -7.68
CA LEU A 98 -14.21 26.76 -7.88
C LEU A 98 -14.49 27.89 -6.87
N LYS A 99 -14.82 29.08 -7.39
CA LYS A 99 -15.19 30.25 -6.58
C LYS A 99 -16.45 29.94 -5.76
N ILE A 100 -16.27 29.54 -4.51
CA ILE A 100 -17.37 29.43 -3.55
C ILE A 100 -17.84 30.85 -3.26
N ARG A 101 -19.06 31.19 -3.70
CA ARG A 101 -19.71 32.46 -3.34
C ARG A 101 -20.22 32.34 -1.89
N PRO A 102 -19.72 33.14 -0.93
CA PRO A 102 -20.31 33.15 0.40
C PRO A 102 -21.69 33.80 0.35
N LYS A 103 -22.73 33.08 0.80
CA LYS A 103 -24.05 33.66 1.05
C LYS A 103 -23.90 34.72 2.15
N ARG A 104 -24.22 35.97 1.81
CA ARG A 104 -24.25 37.11 2.74
C ARG A 104 -25.31 36.85 3.82
N SER A 105 -24.89 36.48 5.03
CA SER A 105 -25.75 36.57 6.22
C SER A 105 -25.82 38.04 6.63
N ASN A 106 -26.93 38.68 6.26
CA ASN A 106 -27.21 40.07 6.60
C ASN A 106 -27.38 40.27 8.13
N LYS A 107 -26.89 41.43 8.59
CA LYS A 107 -27.26 42.19 9.81
C LYS A 107 -26.68 41.79 11.18
N LYS A 108 -25.51 42.38 11.46
CA LYS A 108 -25.18 43.32 12.56
C LYS A 108 -26.36 43.69 13.50
N GLY A 109 -26.21 43.51 14.82
CA GLY A 109 -26.87 44.37 15.83
C GLY A 109 -27.42 43.73 17.13
N LYS A 110 -26.61 43.72 18.19
CA LYS A 110 -26.88 44.10 19.61
C LYS A 110 -28.37 44.16 20.10
N LYS A 111 -28.73 43.36 21.12
CA LYS A 111 -29.28 43.76 22.45
C LYS A 111 -30.18 42.68 23.11
N ASN A 112 -29.78 42.33 24.33
CA ASN A 112 -30.53 41.83 25.50
C ASN A 112 -32.07 41.81 25.43
N LYS A 113 -32.67 40.69 25.83
CA LYS A 113 -33.86 40.68 26.69
C LYS A 113 -33.85 39.45 27.61
N ARG A 114 -34.15 39.73 28.88
CA ARG A 114 -33.99 38.92 30.09
C ARG A 114 -35.18 37.98 30.35
N LYS A 115 -34.97 37.13 31.37
CA LYS A 115 -35.93 36.47 32.30
C LYS A 115 -36.40 35.08 31.87
N SER A 116 -36.46 34.05 32.72
CA SER A 116 -36.49 33.97 34.19
C SER A 116 -36.30 32.51 34.68
N ASP A 117 -35.67 32.35 35.86
CA ASP A 117 -35.96 31.43 36.99
C ASP A 117 -36.13 29.90 36.74
N LYS A 118 -35.65 28.92 37.53
CA LYS A 118 -34.74 28.73 38.70
C LYS A 118 -34.70 27.17 38.94
N PRO A 119 -34.11 26.56 40.00
CA PRO A 119 -32.98 25.62 39.81
C PRO A 119 -33.10 24.22 40.49
N VAL A 120 -32.00 23.45 40.38
CA VAL A 120 -31.50 22.36 41.26
C VAL A 120 -32.27 21.01 41.34
N LYS A 121 -31.54 19.93 40.99
CA LYS A 121 -31.32 18.80 41.90
C LYS A 121 -29.97 18.13 41.62
N GLU A 122 -29.04 18.33 42.55
CA GLU A 122 -27.85 17.49 42.73
C GLU A 122 -28.24 16.16 43.39
N ALA A 123 -27.54 15.10 43.01
CA ALA A 123 -27.09 14.02 43.88
C ALA A 123 -25.89 13.37 43.16
N SER A 124 -24.65 13.70 43.54
CA SER A 124 -23.80 12.88 44.41
C SER A 124 -23.71 11.42 43.91
N SER A 125 -22.57 10.94 43.45
CA SER A 125 -21.44 10.61 44.32
C SER A 125 -20.15 10.50 43.52
N SER A 126 -19.12 11.11 44.10
CA SER A 126 -17.70 10.90 43.90
C SER A 126 -17.26 9.43 43.96
N ASP A 127 -16.32 9.04 43.09
CA ASP A 127 -15.10 8.27 43.41
C ASP A 127 -14.17 8.38 42.17
N VAL A 128 -13.09 9.18 42.11
CA VAL A 128 -11.78 9.14 42.80
C VAL A 128 -11.05 7.82 42.50
N MET A 129 -10.18 7.73 41.47
CA MET A 129 -8.71 7.97 41.40
C MET A 129 -8.00 6.64 41.05
N VAL A 130 -7.29 6.56 39.92
CA VAL A 130 -5.82 6.41 39.78
C VAL A 130 -5.23 5.09 40.30
N GLU A 131 -4.80 4.22 39.37
CA GLU A 131 -3.41 3.76 39.19
C GLU A 131 -3.18 3.32 37.74
#